data_AF-A0A6N7L1V7-F1
#
_entry.id   AF-A0A6N7L1V7-F1
#
_cell.length_a   1.000
_cell.length_b   1.000
_cell.length_c   1.000
_cell.angle_alpha   90.00
_cell.angle_beta   90.00
_cell.angle_gamma   90.00
#
_symmetry.space_group_name_H-M   'P 1'
#
loop_
_entity.id
_entity.type
_entity.pdbx_description
1 polymer ?
#
loop_
_entity_poly.entity_id
_entity_poly.type
_entity_poly.pdbx_seq_one_letter_code
_entity_poly.pdbx_strand_id
1 'polypeptide(L)' 'MIISETAEFHIGDRVCVYRESSYGTIESAVVVDVPADHSLRLEFTDGHCNHLRSGHIELLASASR' A
#
# COMPACT_ATOMS: atom_id res chain seq x y z
N MET A 1 -1.62 -1.33 -15.82
CA MET A 1 -0.43 -1.47 -14.97
C MET A 1 -0.02 -0.07 -14.60
N ILE A 2 -0.20 0.36 -13.35
CA ILE A 2 0.72 1.31 -12.69
C ILE A 2 0.59 1.01 -11.19
N ILE A 3 1.44 0.10 -10.68
CA ILE A 3 2.13 0.41 -9.43
C ILE A 3 2.89 1.67 -9.80
N SER A 4 2.64 2.81 -9.16
CA SER A 4 3.37 4.05 -9.45
C SER A 4 4.85 3.72 -9.40
N GLU A 5 5.45 3.66 -10.60
CA GLU A 5 6.67 2.91 -10.93
C GLU A 5 7.95 3.52 -10.29
N THR A 6 7.77 4.43 -9.32
CA THR A 6 8.79 5.35 -8.84
C THR A 6 8.72 5.65 -7.35
N ALA A 7 7.73 5.13 -6.60
CA ALA A 7 7.68 5.33 -5.15
C ALA A 7 8.38 4.15 -4.45
N GLU A 8 9.54 4.42 -3.85
CA GLU A 8 10.15 3.51 -2.88
C GLU A 8 9.31 3.53 -1.60
N PHE A 9 8.60 2.43 -1.34
CA PHE A 9 7.87 2.23 -0.10
C PHE A 9 8.79 1.65 0.97
N HIS A 10 8.62 2.12 2.20
CA HIS A 10 9.38 1.68 3.36
C HIS A 10 8.45 1.11 4.43
N ILE A 11 8.99 0.24 5.28
CA ILE A 11 8.27 -0.26 6.44
C ILE A 11 7.89 0.94 7.34
N GLY A 12 6.61 1.03 7.71
CA GLY A 12 6.02 2.13 8.46
C GLY A 12 5.28 3.16 7.62
N ASP A 13 5.44 3.12 6.28
CA ASP A 13 4.72 4.04 5.39
C ASP A 13 3.22 3.80 5.46
N ARG A 14 2.46 4.89 5.53
CA ARG A 14 1.00 4.86 5.43
C ARG A 14 0.62 5.00 3.98
N VAL A 15 -0.25 4.12 3.49
CA VAL A 15 -0.67 4.07 2.10
C VAL A 15 -2.19 4.00 1.97
N CYS A 16 -2.71 4.54 0.88
CA CYS A 16 -4.06 4.27 0.40
C CYS A 16 -4.00 3.16 -0.64
N VAL A 17 -4.85 2.14 -0.50
CA VAL A 17 -5.00 1.03 -1.44
C VAL A 17 -6.33 1.17 -2.17
N TYR A 18 -6.28 1.22 -3.49
CA TYR A 18 -7.44 1.33 -4.35
C TYR A 18 -7.79 -0.04 -4.93
N ARG A 19 -8.93 -0.61 -4.53
CA ARG A 19 -9.40 -1.90 -5.07
C ARG A 19 -10.38 -1.69 -6.22
N GLU A 20 -9.95 -1.96 -7.46
CA GLU A 20 -10.80 -1.84 -8.65
C GLU A 20 -11.95 -2.86 -8.66
N SER A 21 -11.78 -4.02 -8.01
CA SER A 21 -12.74 -5.14 -8.10
C SER A 21 -14.05 -4.92 -7.34
N SER A 22 -14.16 -3.86 -6.54
CA SER A 22 -15.33 -3.59 -5.69
C SER A 22 -15.52 -2.09 -5.50
N TYR A 23 -16.24 -1.48 -6.45
CA TYR A 23 -16.89 -0.17 -6.34
C TYR A 23 -16.02 1.00 -5.82
N GLY A 24 -14.74 1.07 -6.20
CA GLY A 24 -13.89 2.24 -5.86
C GLY A 24 -13.62 2.38 -4.37
N THR A 25 -13.54 1.26 -3.63
CA THR A 25 -13.21 1.30 -2.21
C THR A 25 -11.73 1.65 -2.04
N ILE A 26 -11.47 2.73 -1.28
CA ILE A 26 -10.15 3.16 -0.87
C ILE A 26 -9.97 2.74 0.59
N GLU A 27 -8.93 1.96 0.86
CA GLU A 27 -8.61 1.50 2.22
C GLU A 27 -7.26 2.06 2.66
N SER A 28 -7.14 2.45 3.93
CA SER A 28 -5.87 2.86 4.51
C SER A 28 -5.14 1.68 5.12
N ALA A 29 -3.83 1.59 4.86
CA ALA A 29 -2.97 0.55 5.39
C ALA A 29 -1.58 1.08 5.75
N VAL A 30 -0.81 0.28 6.49
CA VAL A 30 0.60 0.51 6.81
C VAL A 30 1.44 -0.56 6.14
N VAL A 31 2.55 -0.16 5.53
CA VAL A 31 3.54 -1.10 5.00
C VAL A 31 4.28 -1.75 6.17
N VAL A 32 4.19 -3.06 6.28
CA VAL A 32 4.85 -3.84 7.34
C VAL A 32 6.03 -4.67 6.84
N ASP A 33 6.12 -4.86 5.51
CA ASP A 33 7.24 -5.57 4.88
C ASP A 33 7.35 -5.17 3.39
N VAL A 34 8.57 -5.17 2.87
CA VAL A 34 8.91 -4.84 1.47
C VAL A 34 9.83 -5.93 0.92
N PRO A 35 9.29 -7.07 0.47
CA PRO A 35 10.11 -8.16 -0.03
C PRO A 35 10.82 -7.81 -1.35
N ALA A 36 11.93 -8.49 -1.63
CA ALA A 36 12.77 -8.25 -2.81
C ALA A 36 12.08 -8.57 -4.16
N ASP A 37 10.89 -9.17 -4.14
CA ASP A 37 10.07 -9.45 -5.33
C ASP A 37 9.19 -8.26 -5.77
N HIS A 38 9.44 -7.08 -5.18
CA HIS A 38 8.73 -5.82 -5.44
C HIS A 38 7.23 -5.87 -5.05
N SER A 39 6.85 -6.80 -4.18
CA SER A 39 5.55 -6.79 -3.51
C SER A 39 5.59 -6.00 -2.21
N LEU A 40 4.43 -5.78 -1.60
CA LEU A 40 4.30 -5.18 -0.27
C LEU A 40 3.44 -6.05 0.63
N ARG A 41 3.80 -6.15 1.91
CA ARG A 41 2.87 -6.63 2.94
C ARG A 41 2.29 -5.42 3.65
N LEU A 42 0.97 -5.38 3.72
CA LEU A 42 0.20 -4.27 4.24
C LEU A 42 -0.62 -4.74 5.43
N GLU A 43 -0.66 -3.94 6.50
CA GLU A 43 -1.60 -4.11 7.61
C GLU A 43 -2.67 -3.02 7.53
N PHE A 44 -3.93 -3.44 7.43
CA PHE A 44 -5.08 -2.55 7.33
C PHE A 44 -5.55 -2.11 8.72
N THR A 45 -6.39 -1.07 8.77
CA THR A 45 -6.91 -0.53 10.05
C THR A 45 -7.76 -1.51 10.86
N ASP A 46 -8.28 -2.55 10.21
CA ASP A 46 -9.02 -3.65 10.85
C ASP A 46 -8.10 -4.74 11.44
N GLY A 47 -6.78 -4.58 11.30
CA GLY A 47 -5.76 -5.53 11.76
C GLY A 47 -5.51 -6.69 10.80
N HIS A 48 -6.16 -6.73 9.63
CA HIS A 48 -5.89 -7.75 8.63
C HIS A 48 -4.61 -7.44 7.85
N CYS A 49 -3.84 -8.47 7.50
CA CYS A 49 -2.64 -8.33 6.68
C CYS A 49 -2.87 -8.85 5.26
N ASN A 50 -2.52 -8.06 4.24
CA ASN A 50 -2.60 -8.46 2.84
C ASN A 50 -1.22 -8.44 2.17
N HIS A 51 -1.04 -9.31 1.18
CA HIS A 51 0.13 -9.34 0.32
C HIS A 51 -0.24 -8.74 -1.04
N LEU A 52 0.22 -7.52 -1.28
CA LEU A 52 -0.04 -6.80 -2.51
C LEU A 52 1.11 -6.97 -3.49
N ARG A 53 0.88 -7.76 -4.53
CA ARG A 53 1.83 -7.94 -5.65
C ARG A 53 1.62 -6.94 -6.78
N SER A 54 0.40 -6.48 -6.96
CA SER A 54 0.01 -5.51 -7.99
C SER A 54 -1.29 -4.83 -7.58
N GLY A 55 -1.37 -3.52 -7.77
CA GLY A 55 -2.52 -2.71 -7.44
C GLY A 55 -2.18 -1.23 -7.49
N HIS A 56 -3.21 -0.39 -7.42
CA HIS A 56 -3.01 1.04 -7.31
C HIS A 56 -2.89 1.42 -5.84
N ILE A 57 -1.74 1.97 -5.47
CA ILE A 57 -1.44 2.43 -4.12
C ILE A 57 -0.81 3.81 -4.16
N GLU A 58 -1.14 4.62 -3.18
CA GLU A 58 -0.60 5.97 -3.03
C GLU A 58 -0.06 6.14 -1.62
N LEU A 59 1.13 6.73 -1.50
CA LEU A 59 1.68 7.12 -0.22
C LEU A 59 0.83 8.25 0.37
N LEU A 60 0.28 8.04 1.56
CA LEU A 60 -0.32 9.12 2.34
C LEU A 60 0.85 9.95 2.86
N ALA A 61 1.12 11.08 2.19
CA ALA A 61 2.25 11.96 2.44
C ALA A 61 2.68 11.93 3.91
N SER A 62 3.91 11.47 4.15
CA SER A 62 4.56 11.52 5.45
C SER A 62 4.37 12.92 5.99
N ALA A 63 3.61 13.05 7.08
CA ALA A 63 3.44 14.33 7.76
C ALA A 63 4.85 14.88 8.01
N SER A 64 5.24 15.90 7.24
CA SER A 64 6.53 16.54 7.35
C SER A 64 6.67 16.99 8.80
N ARG A 65 7.60 16.38 9.53
CA ARG A 65 7.96 16.80 10.87
C ARG A 65 9.37 17.35 10.86
#